data_AF-A0A7L4KJ34-F1
#
_entry.id   AF-A0A7L4KJ34-F1
#
_cell.length_a   1.000
_cell.length_b   1.000
_cell.length_c   1.000
_cell.angle_alpha   90.00
_cell.angle_beta   90.00
_cell.angle_gamma   90.00
#
_symmetry.space_group_name_H-M   'P 1'
#
loop_
_entity.id
_entity.type
_entity.pdbx_description
1 polymer ?
#
loop_
_entity_poly.entity_id
_entity_poly.type
_entity_poly.pdbx_seq_one_letter_code
_entity_poly.pdbx_strand_id
1 'polypeptide(L)'
;QFLLLAKAARGAALASLIHQVLEAPGIYVFGELLDVPAVQELANSEFSPVFRLLTIFAYGTYADYLAEAANLPPLTEAQKNKLRHLSVVTLAAKIKCIPYSMLLEQLQLKNVRQLEDLVIEAVYADVLRGSLDQRNQRLEVDYSIGRDIRREELSTITR
;
A
#
# COMPACT_ATOMS: atom_id res chain seq x y z
N GLN A 1 11.74 -1.02 -14.44
CA GLN A 1 12.14 -2.41 -14.80
C GLN A 1 10.95 -3.38 -14.74
N PHE A 2 10.17 -3.40 -13.66
CA PHE A 2 9.02 -4.32 -13.50
C PHE A 2 7.92 -4.18 -14.54
N LEU A 3 7.62 -2.97 -15.04
CA LEU A 3 6.62 -2.78 -16.11
C LEU A 3 6.97 -3.50 -17.41
N LEU A 4 8.25 -3.55 -17.77
CA LEU A 4 8.70 -4.22 -18.98
C LEU A 4 8.54 -5.75 -18.82
N LEU A 5 8.88 -6.26 -17.63
CA LEU A 5 8.69 -7.65 -17.27
C LEU A 5 7.20 -8.02 -17.24
N ALA A 6 6.34 -7.13 -16.71
CA ALA A 6 4.91 -7.34 -16.65
C ALA A 6 4.27 -7.42 -18.05
N LYS A 7 4.80 -6.68 -19.03
CA LYS A 7 4.36 -6.75 -20.43
C LYS A 7 4.80 -8.06 -21.12
N ALA A 8 5.91 -8.65 -20.69
CA ALA A 8 6.45 -9.88 -21.27
C ALA A 8 5.98 -11.15 -20.54
N ALA A 9 5.61 -11.05 -19.26
CA ALA A 9 5.15 -12.14 -18.43
C ALA A 9 3.63 -12.39 -18.58
N ARG A 10 3.21 -13.65 -18.42
CA ARG A 10 1.80 -14.06 -18.44
C ARG A 10 1.51 -15.11 -17.36
N GLY A 11 0.26 -15.16 -16.91
CA GLY A 11 -0.22 -16.16 -15.94
C GLY A 11 0.65 -16.22 -14.68
N ALA A 12 1.16 -17.42 -14.35
CA ALA A 12 1.96 -17.66 -13.14
C ALA A 12 3.23 -16.79 -13.04
N ALA A 13 3.89 -16.49 -14.17
CA ALA A 13 5.06 -15.62 -14.17
C ALA A 13 4.71 -14.19 -13.76
N LEU A 14 3.54 -13.71 -14.19
CA LEU A 14 3.05 -12.38 -13.81
C LEU A 14 2.60 -12.35 -12.35
N ALA A 15 1.96 -13.41 -11.86
CA ALA A 15 1.63 -13.55 -10.44
C ALA A 15 2.89 -13.52 -9.55
N SER A 16 3.95 -14.25 -9.93
CA SER A 16 5.24 -14.23 -9.23
C SER A 16 5.88 -12.83 -9.27
N LEU A 17 5.82 -12.17 -10.43
CA LEU A 17 6.30 -10.79 -10.58
C LEU A 17 5.57 -9.85 -9.63
N ILE A 18 4.23 -9.95 -9.53
CA ILE A 18 3.44 -9.12 -8.60
C ILE A 18 3.95 -9.29 -7.18
N HIS A 19 4.13 -10.53 -6.70
CA HIS A 19 4.68 -10.76 -5.36
C HIS A 19 6.07 -10.13 -5.16
N GLN A 20 6.94 -10.18 -6.18
CA GLN A 20 8.25 -9.52 -6.15
C GLN A 20 8.13 -7.99 -6.06
N VAL A 21 7.22 -7.36 -6.83
CA VAL A 21 7.00 -5.91 -6.77
C VAL A 21 6.40 -5.51 -5.43
N LEU A 22 5.48 -6.30 -4.90
CA LEU A 22 4.89 -6.07 -3.58
C LEU A 22 5.95 -6.13 -2.48
N GLU A 23 6.94 -7.00 -2.59
CA GLU A 23 8.04 -7.10 -1.60
C GLU A 23 9.18 -6.10 -1.85
N ALA A 24 9.31 -5.57 -3.06
CA ALA A 24 10.39 -4.66 -3.42
C ALA A 24 10.38 -3.36 -2.57
N PRO A 25 11.45 -3.05 -1.83
CA PRO A 25 11.53 -1.82 -1.05
C PRO A 25 11.54 -0.59 -1.97
N GLY A 26 10.92 0.50 -1.53
CA GLY A 26 10.85 1.76 -2.28
C GLY A 26 9.78 1.83 -3.38
N ILE A 27 9.12 0.72 -3.73
CA ILE A 27 8.01 0.72 -4.70
C ILE A 27 6.68 0.83 -3.97
N TYR A 28 6.10 2.02 -3.93
CA TYR A 28 4.80 2.27 -3.30
C TYR A 28 3.71 2.70 -4.30
N VAL A 29 4.01 2.58 -5.58
CA VAL A 29 3.17 2.98 -6.72
C VAL A 29 2.97 1.74 -7.61
N PHE A 30 1.72 1.34 -7.78
CA PHE A 30 1.27 0.11 -8.43
C PHE A 30 0.21 0.35 -9.51
N GLY A 31 -0.27 1.58 -9.66
CA GLY A 31 -1.30 1.98 -10.63
C GLY A 31 -0.83 1.75 -12.06
N GLU A 32 0.44 2.08 -12.36
CA GLU A 32 1.03 1.77 -13.67
C GLU A 32 1.07 0.26 -13.96
N LEU A 33 1.22 -0.57 -12.92
CA LEU A 33 1.20 -2.03 -13.05
C LEU A 33 -0.23 -2.53 -13.31
N LEU A 34 -1.24 -1.95 -12.65
CA LEU A 34 -2.66 -2.26 -12.87
C LEU A 34 -3.16 -1.82 -14.26
N ASP A 35 -2.57 -0.79 -14.83
CA ASP A 35 -2.87 -0.32 -16.19
C ASP A 35 -2.28 -1.23 -17.29
N VAL A 36 -1.43 -2.21 -16.93
CA VAL A 36 -0.89 -3.17 -17.89
C VAL A 36 -1.98 -4.17 -18.32
N PRO A 37 -2.25 -4.33 -19.64
CA PRO A 37 -3.29 -5.26 -20.12
C PRO A 37 -3.12 -6.69 -19.63
N ALA A 38 -1.88 -7.19 -19.61
CA ALA A 38 -1.56 -8.53 -19.10
C ALA A 38 -1.95 -8.72 -17.63
N VAL A 39 -1.89 -7.65 -16.82
CA VAL A 39 -2.31 -7.67 -15.41
C VAL A 39 -3.84 -7.66 -15.31
N GLN A 40 -4.52 -6.90 -16.16
CA GLN A 40 -6.00 -6.89 -16.23
C GLN A 40 -6.57 -8.25 -16.65
N GLU A 41 -5.87 -8.99 -17.52
CA GLU A 41 -6.25 -10.36 -17.88
C GLU A 41 -6.26 -11.31 -16.66
N LEU A 42 -5.42 -11.07 -15.64
CA LEU A 42 -5.41 -11.89 -14.42
C LEU A 42 -6.72 -11.80 -13.64
N ALA A 43 -7.44 -10.68 -13.75
CA ALA A 43 -8.73 -10.51 -13.08
C ALA A 43 -9.77 -11.55 -13.51
N ASN A 44 -9.68 -12.02 -14.77
CA ASN A 44 -10.57 -13.01 -15.35
C ASN A 44 -9.99 -14.44 -15.36
N SER A 45 -8.88 -14.65 -14.64
CA SER A 45 -8.14 -15.92 -14.61
C SER A 45 -8.16 -16.54 -13.21
N GLU A 46 -7.53 -17.70 -13.07
CA GLU A 46 -7.29 -18.37 -11.78
C GLU A 46 -6.46 -17.53 -10.79
N PHE A 47 -5.74 -16.52 -11.30
CA PHE A 47 -4.97 -15.55 -10.53
C PHE A 47 -5.76 -14.30 -10.12
N SER A 48 -7.09 -14.32 -10.21
CA SER A 48 -7.95 -13.21 -9.78
C SER A 48 -7.68 -12.74 -8.34
N PRO A 49 -7.32 -13.60 -7.35
CA PRO A 49 -6.91 -13.15 -6.02
C PRO A 49 -5.65 -12.30 -6.02
N VAL A 50 -4.69 -12.58 -6.92
CA VAL A 50 -3.45 -11.83 -7.05
C VAL A 50 -3.70 -10.45 -7.65
N PHE A 51 -4.60 -10.38 -8.65
CA PHE A 51 -5.05 -9.10 -9.19
C PHE A 51 -5.77 -8.26 -8.13
N ARG A 52 -6.64 -8.88 -7.34
CA ARG A 52 -7.34 -8.22 -6.24
C ARG A 52 -6.37 -7.70 -5.18
N LEU A 53 -5.36 -8.49 -4.84
CA LEU A 53 -4.30 -8.08 -3.93
C LEU A 53 -3.59 -6.82 -4.44
N LEU A 54 -3.16 -6.82 -5.71
CA LEU A 54 -2.51 -5.66 -6.32
C LEU A 54 -3.43 -4.41 -6.29
N THR A 55 -4.73 -4.60 -6.50
CA THR A 55 -5.73 -3.53 -6.43
C THR A 55 -5.81 -2.91 -5.03
N ILE A 56 -5.72 -3.72 -3.98
CA ILE A 56 -5.69 -3.25 -2.58
C ILE A 56 -4.40 -2.48 -2.30
N PHE A 57 -3.25 -2.91 -2.82
CA PHE A 57 -2.01 -2.16 -2.66
C PHE A 57 -2.06 -0.81 -3.38
N ALA A 58 -2.66 -0.73 -4.57
CA ALA A 58 -2.81 0.54 -5.26
C ALA A 58 -3.80 1.48 -4.56
N TYR A 59 -5.02 1.00 -4.26
CA TYR A 59 -6.14 1.88 -3.87
C TYR A 59 -6.75 1.61 -2.50
N GLY A 60 -6.49 0.44 -1.91
CA GLY A 60 -7.09 0.00 -0.64
C GLY A 60 -6.22 0.24 0.59
N THR A 61 -6.65 -0.30 1.71
CA THR A 61 -5.99 -0.20 3.02
C THR A 61 -5.72 -1.59 3.61
N TYR A 62 -4.99 -1.62 4.71
CA TYR A 62 -4.72 -2.84 5.46
C TYR A 62 -6.02 -3.46 6.01
N ALA A 63 -7.01 -2.64 6.37
CA ALA A 63 -8.32 -3.11 6.79
C ALA A 63 -9.06 -3.85 5.66
N ASP A 64 -8.97 -3.35 4.42
CA ASP A 64 -9.56 -4.03 3.25
C ASP A 64 -8.92 -5.40 3.00
N TYR A 65 -7.59 -5.50 3.15
CA TYR A 65 -6.90 -6.78 3.09
C TYR A 65 -7.38 -7.77 4.15
N LEU A 66 -7.60 -7.31 5.39
CA LEU A 66 -8.10 -8.18 6.46
C LEU A 66 -9.53 -8.65 6.22
N ALA A 67 -10.39 -7.78 5.67
CA ALA A 67 -11.76 -8.13 5.31
C ALA A 67 -11.80 -9.19 4.20
N GLU A 68 -10.88 -9.10 3.23
CA GLU A 68 -10.78 -10.03 2.10
C GLU A 68 -9.75 -11.16 2.34
N ALA A 69 -9.15 -11.27 3.54
CA ALA A 69 -8.03 -12.19 3.80
C ALA A 69 -8.34 -13.66 3.56
N ALA A 70 -9.62 -14.07 3.62
CA ALA A 70 -10.08 -15.42 3.31
C ALA A 70 -10.00 -15.75 1.80
N ASN A 71 -10.08 -14.73 0.94
CA ASN A 71 -10.09 -14.88 -0.52
C ASN A 71 -8.75 -14.51 -1.17
N LEU A 72 -7.83 -13.90 -0.40
CA LEU A 72 -6.54 -13.42 -0.89
C LEU A 72 -5.41 -14.37 -0.51
N PRO A 73 -4.33 -14.42 -1.31
CA PRO A 73 -3.15 -15.18 -0.94
C PRO A 73 -2.50 -14.62 0.33
N PRO A 74 -1.88 -15.47 1.16
CA PRO A 74 -1.24 -15.04 2.40
C PRO A 74 -0.07 -14.10 2.09
N LEU A 75 -0.07 -12.94 2.75
CA LEU A 75 1.01 -11.95 2.63
C LEU A 75 2.17 -12.28 3.59
N THR A 76 3.39 -12.02 3.13
CA THR A 76 4.59 -12.00 3.99
C THR A 76 4.53 -10.82 4.96
N GLU A 77 5.27 -10.87 6.07
CA GLU A 77 5.31 -9.75 7.03
C GLU A 77 5.79 -8.45 6.39
N ALA A 78 6.78 -8.53 5.47
CA ALA A 78 7.26 -7.39 4.70
C ALA A 78 6.14 -6.75 3.87
N GLN A 79 5.35 -7.56 3.15
CA GLN A 79 4.22 -7.06 2.37
C GLN A 79 3.11 -6.47 3.25
N LYS A 80 2.84 -7.08 4.42
CA LYS A 80 1.88 -6.53 5.40
C LYS A 80 2.33 -5.17 5.93
N ASN A 81 3.61 -5.03 6.31
CA ASN A 81 4.17 -3.76 6.77
C ASN A 81 4.08 -2.69 5.69
N LYS A 82 4.36 -3.06 4.43
CA LYS A 82 4.21 -2.16 3.29
C LYS A 82 2.77 -1.69 3.08
N LEU A 83 1.80 -2.59 3.18
CA LEU A 83 0.38 -2.22 3.08
C LEU A 83 -0.06 -1.34 4.26
N ARG A 84 0.50 -1.58 5.45
CA ARG A 84 0.34 -0.69 6.61
C ARG A 84 0.90 0.70 6.32
N HIS A 85 2.13 0.82 5.78
CA HIS A 85 2.72 2.10 5.39
C HIS A 85 1.83 2.86 4.40
N LEU A 86 1.34 2.17 3.36
CA LEU A 86 0.41 2.74 2.38
C LEU A 86 -0.90 3.23 3.04
N SER A 87 -1.41 2.48 4.02
CA SER A 87 -2.60 2.89 4.77
C SER A 87 -2.35 4.15 5.59
N VAL A 88 -1.18 4.26 6.23
CA VAL A 88 -0.77 5.49 6.93
C VAL A 88 -0.67 6.66 5.97
N VAL A 89 -0.07 6.47 4.79
CA VAL A 89 0.02 7.53 3.76
C VAL A 89 -1.36 8.00 3.31
N THR A 90 -2.30 7.08 3.07
CA THR A 90 -3.69 7.47 2.72
C THR A 90 -4.36 8.27 3.81
N LEU A 91 -4.12 7.92 5.09
CA LEU A 91 -4.64 8.68 6.22
C LEU A 91 -3.95 10.05 6.32
N ALA A 92 -2.65 10.10 6.13
CA ALA A 92 -1.84 11.32 6.17
C ALA A 92 -2.22 12.32 5.08
N ALA A 93 -2.60 11.83 3.90
CA ALA A 93 -3.12 12.66 2.82
C ALA A 93 -4.43 13.38 3.21
N LYS A 94 -5.22 12.81 4.13
CA LYS A 94 -6.49 13.39 4.60
C LYS A 94 -6.32 14.20 5.89
N ILE A 95 -5.49 13.73 6.81
CA ILE A 95 -5.34 14.28 8.17
C ILE A 95 -3.84 14.42 8.46
N LYS A 96 -3.37 15.66 8.64
CA LYS A 96 -1.96 15.90 8.97
C LYS A 96 -1.56 15.48 10.38
N CYS A 97 -2.49 15.52 11.34
CA CYS A 97 -2.25 15.12 12.73
C CYS A 97 -3.09 13.89 13.06
N ILE A 98 -2.52 12.70 12.89
CA ILE A 98 -3.24 11.44 13.05
C ILE A 98 -3.06 10.93 14.49
N PRO A 99 -4.14 10.70 15.26
CA PRO A 99 -4.02 10.14 16.60
C PRO A 99 -3.57 8.66 16.55
N TYR A 100 -2.74 8.26 17.51
CA TYR A 100 -2.23 6.89 17.60
C TYR A 100 -3.35 5.86 17.71
N SER A 101 -4.43 6.15 18.42
CA SER A 101 -5.60 5.26 18.51
C SER A 101 -6.15 4.89 17.14
N MET A 102 -6.28 5.86 16.25
CA MET A 102 -6.77 5.64 14.88
C MET A 102 -5.79 4.80 14.07
N LEU A 103 -4.48 5.06 14.20
CA LEU A 103 -3.45 4.25 13.53
C LEU A 103 -3.43 2.82 14.05
N LEU A 104 -3.51 2.62 15.36
CA LEU A 104 -3.55 1.29 15.99
C LEU A 104 -4.76 0.49 15.50
N GLU A 105 -5.93 1.12 15.41
CA GLU A 105 -7.16 0.47 14.94
C GLU A 105 -7.09 0.14 13.43
N GLN A 106 -6.70 1.09 12.59
CA GLN A 106 -6.65 0.92 11.13
C GLN A 106 -5.56 -0.08 10.69
N LEU A 107 -4.43 -0.11 11.40
CA LEU A 107 -3.30 -0.99 11.10
C LEU A 107 -3.36 -2.31 11.88
N GLN A 108 -4.34 -2.47 12.77
CA GLN A 108 -4.51 -3.60 13.69
C GLN A 108 -3.21 -3.92 14.45
N LEU A 109 -2.64 -2.88 15.07
CA LEU A 109 -1.40 -2.99 15.85
C LEU A 109 -1.70 -3.16 17.32
N LYS A 110 -0.88 -3.98 18.00
CA LYS A 110 -1.12 -4.32 19.42
C LYS A 110 -0.60 -3.26 20.38
N ASN A 111 0.40 -2.50 19.98
CA ASN A 111 1.07 -1.54 20.86
C ASN A 111 1.66 -0.37 20.06
N VAL A 112 1.88 0.73 20.80
CA VAL A 112 2.46 1.97 20.26
C VAL A 112 3.88 1.76 19.75
N ARG A 113 4.65 0.85 20.35
CA ARG A 113 6.02 0.55 19.90
C ARG A 113 6.05 0.04 18.46
N GLN A 114 5.18 -0.91 18.12
CA GLN A 114 5.04 -1.40 16.74
C GLN A 114 4.61 -0.30 15.78
N LEU A 115 3.77 0.64 16.24
CA LEU A 115 3.38 1.80 15.44
C LEU A 115 4.58 2.70 15.18
N GLU A 116 5.35 3.05 16.21
CA GLU A 116 6.55 3.88 16.10
C GLU A 116 7.59 3.21 15.18
N ASP A 117 7.85 1.91 15.35
CA ASP A 117 8.77 1.15 14.49
C ASP A 117 8.32 1.19 13.01
N LEU A 118 7.02 1.00 12.72
CA LEU A 118 6.48 1.08 11.35
C LEU A 118 6.57 2.50 10.77
N VAL A 119 6.29 3.53 11.58
CA VAL A 119 6.42 4.92 11.12
C VAL A 119 7.88 5.23 10.81
N ILE A 120 8.81 4.80 11.67
CA ILE A 120 10.24 4.96 11.45
C ILE A 120 10.64 4.25 10.14
N GLU A 121 10.26 2.99 9.94
CA GLU A 121 10.52 2.27 8.68
C GLU A 121 10.01 3.02 7.45
N ALA A 122 8.79 3.57 7.53
CA ALA A 122 8.20 4.33 6.44
C ALA A 122 8.91 5.68 6.21
N VAL A 123 9.43 6.34 7.26
CA VAL A 123 10.30 7.52 7.11
C VAL A 123 11.63 7.14 6.46
N TYR A 124 12.26 6.04 6.88
CA TYR A 124 13.50 5.54 6.26
C TYR A 124 13.31 5.13 4.80
N ALA A 125 12.12 4.67 4.43
CA ALA A 125 11.75 4.37 3.05
C ALA A 125 11.39 5.63 2.22
N ASP A 126 11.51 6.84 2.80
CA ASP A 126 11.15 8.14 2.22
C ASP A 126 9.66 8.21 1.77
N VAL A 127 8.81 7.42 2.44
CA VAL A 127 7.37 7.30 2.18
C VAL A 127 6.58 8.37 2.92
N LEU A 128 6.96 8.65 4.16
CA LEU A 128 6.44 9.79 4.92
C LEU A 128 7.58 10.61 5.52
N ARG A 129 7.28 11.85 5.84
CA ARG A 129 8.08 12.71 6.71
C ARG A 129 7.16 13.34 7.72
N GLY A 130 7.57 13.27 8.98
CA GLY A 130 6.74 13.70 10.07
C GLY A 130 7.45 13.57 11.40
N SER A 131 6.78 14.05 12.44
CA SER A 131 7.23 14.00 13.82
C SER A 131 6.26 13.15 14.65
N LEU A 132 6.84 12.26 15.46
CA LEU A 132 6.10 11.44 16.42
C LEU A 132 5.93 12.25 17.71
N ASP A 133 4.70 12.69 18.01
CA ASP A 133 4.38 13.35 19.28
C ASP A 133 3.86 12.31 20.27
N GLN A 134 4.79 11.71 21.01
CA GLN A 134 4.48 10.72 22.02
C GLN A 134 3.69 11.30 23.22
N ARG A 135 3.84 12.61 23.50
CA ARG A 135 3.15 13.27 24.63
C ARG A 135 1.67 13.45 24.33
N ASN A 136 1.33 13.86 23.11
CA ASN A 136 -0.05 14.03 22.68
C ASN A 136 -0.65 12.77 22.04
N GLN A 137 0.16 11.72 21.86
CA GLN A 137 -0.17 10.45 21.20
C GLN A 137 -0.65 10.65 19.76
N ARG A 138 0.11 11.44 18.98
CA ARG A 138 -0.24 11.76 17.58
C ARG A 138 0.99 11.69 16.68
N LEU A 139 0.74 11.31 15.45
CA LEU A 139 1.70 11.40 14.36
C LEU A 139 1.41 12.69 13.59
N GLU A 140 2.35 13.61 13.58
CA GLU A 140 2.31 14.79 12.74
C GLU A 140 3.01 14.47 11.43
N VAL A 141 2.28 14.56 10.31
CA VAL A 141 2.82 14.29 8.98
C VAL A 141 3.00 15.59 8.23
N ASP A 142 4.26 15.93 7.98
CA ASP A 142 4.65 17.10 7.20
C ASP A 142 4.47 16.85 5.70
N TYR A 143 4.90 15.67 5.27
CA TYR A 143 4.86 15.23 3.88
C TYR A 143 4.61 13.73 3.80
N SER A 144 3.88 13.30 2.78
CA SER A 144 3.76 11.89 2.44
C SER A 144 3.80 11.76 0.93
N ILE A 145 4.31 10.63 0.45
CA ILE A 145 4.27 10.35 -0.99
C ILE A 145 2.82 10.32 -1.48
N GLY A 146 2.59 10.75 -2.72
CA GLY A 146 1.33 10.49 -3.38
C GLY A 146 1.19 9.00 -3.63
N ARG A 147 0.14 8.36 -3.08
CA ARG A 147 -0.27 7.03 -3.53
C ARG A 147 -0.83 7.09 -4.95
N ASP A 148 -1.01 5.92 -5.56
CA ASP A 148 -1.64 5.78 -6.87
C ASP A 148 -2.97 6.53 -6.92
N ILE A 149 -3.03 7.52 -7.81
CA ILE A 149 -4.22 8.28 -8.09
C ILE A 149 -4.95 7.53 -9.20
N ARG A 150 -6.21 7.14 -8.97
CA ARG A 150 -7.04 6.63 -10.07
C ARG A 150 -7.06 7.69 -11.15
N ARG A 151 -6.97 7.32 -12.43
CA ARG A 151 -7.04 8.32 -13.53
C ARG A 151 -8.30 9.20 -13.45
N GLU A 152 -9.36 8.70 -12.82
CA GLU A 152 -10.60 9.43 -12.51
C GLU A 152 -10.44 10.57 -11.47
N GLU A 153 -9.44 10.49 -10.58
CA GLU A 153 -9.16 11.51 -9.55
C GLU A 153 -8.20 12.60 -10.06
N LEU A 154 -7.51 12.38 -11.20
CA LEU A 154 -6.63 13.39 -11.83
C LEU A 154 -7.40 14.64 -12.29
N SER A 155 -8.68 14.49 -12.64
CA SER A 155 -9.54 15.63 -13.00
C SER A 155 -9.84 16.56 -11.82
N THR A 156 -9.68 16.09 -10.58
CA THR A 156 -9.93 16.89 -9.37
C THR A 156 -8.72 17.76 -9.00
N ILE A 157 -7.51 17.37 -9.43
CA ILE A 157 -6.25 18.04 -9.07
C ILE A 157 -5.88 19.15 -10.07
N THR A 158 -6.51 19.20 -11.25
CA THR A 158 -6.20 20.17 -12.32
C THR A 158 -6.99 21.47 -12.26
N ARG A 159 -7.52 21.89 -11.10
CA ARG A 159 -8.31 23.11 -10.97
C ARG A 159 -7.71 24.14 -10.03
#